data_AF-A0A8B8JCJ8-F1
#
_entry.id   AF-A0A8B8JCJ8-F1
#
_cell.length_a   1.000
_cell.length_b   1.000
_cell.length_c   1.000
_cell.angle_alpha   90.00
_cell.angle_beta   90.00
_cell.angle_gamma   90.00
#
_symmetry.space_group_name_H-M   'P 1'
#
loop_
_entity.id
_entity.type
_entity.pdbx_description
1 polymer ?
#
loop_
_entity_poly.entity_id
_entity_poly.type
_entity_poly.pdbx_seq_one_letter_code
_entity_poly.pdbx_strand_id
1 'polypeptide(L)' 'MASSSMSSSRTSESSWTSRQNKLFEEALARYDEATPDRWQKVAEAVGDKSTEEVKRHYELLIKDINRIESGRVP' A
#
# COMPACT_ATOMS: atom_id res chain seq x y z
N MET A 1 -1.42 9.58 41.33
CA MET A 1 -0.82 10.03 40.07
C MET A 1 -0.16 8.82 39.43
N ALA A 2 -0.62 8.38 38.26
CA ALA A 2 0.13 7.66 37.22
C ALA A 2 -0.88 7.07 36.22
N SER A 3 -1.28 7.86 35.23
CA SER A 3 -1.85 7.31 34.00
C SER A 3 -0.69 7.02 33.06
N SER A 4 -0.28 5.76 32.98
CA SER A 4 0.67 5.31 31.97
C SER A 4 -0.07 5.14 30.65
N SER A 5 -0.19 6.23 29.90
CA SER A 5 -0.63 6.19 28.51
C SER A 5 0.46 5.50 27.70
N MET A 6 0.24 4.22 27.39
CA MET A 6 0.98 3.51 26.34
C MET A 6 0.75 4.24 25.02
N SER A 7 1.63 5.18 24.70
CA SER A 7 1.75 5.76 23.38
C SER A 7 2.26 4.64 22.47
N SER A 8 1.33 3.82 21.98
CA SER A 8 1.57 3.00 20.81
C SER A 8 1.79 4.00 19.70
N SER A 9 3.05 4.28 19.39
CA SER A 9 3.46 4.89 18.14
C SER A 9 2.91 4.00 17.04
N ARG A 10 1.65 4.21 16.68
CA ARG A 10 1.07 3.77 15.43
C ARG A 10 1.90 4.55 14.42
N THR A 11 2.97 3.91 13.96
CA THR A 11 3.63 4.28 12.72
C THR A 11 2.50 4.67 11.79
N SER A 12 2.46 5.93 11.36
CA SER A 12 1.41 6.46 10.53
C SER A 12 1.30 5.58 9.28
N GLU A 13 0.51 4.50 9.37
CA GLU A 13 0.00 3.80 8.21
C GLU A 13 -0.86 4.86 7.57
N SER A 14 -0.28 5.54 6.58
CA SER A 14 -0.96 6.54 5.79
C SER A 14 -2.15 5.86 5.15
N SER A 15 -3.30 5.93 5.83
CA SER A 15 -4.50 5.18 5.46
C SER A 15 -4.83 5.49 4.01
N TRP A 16 -4.77 4.47 3.16
CA TRP A 16 -5.04 4.63 1.74
C TRP A 16 -6.51 4.99 1.55
N THR A 17 -6.76 6.17 0.99
CA THR A 17 -8.12 6.56 0.60
C THR A 17 -8.55 5.77 -0.64
N SER A 18 -9.86 5.61 -0.85
CA SER A 18 -10.39 4.93 -2.05
C SER A 18 -9.89 5.57 -3.35
N ARG A 19 -9.71 6.90 -3.37
CA ARG A 19 -9.16 7.62 -4.52
C ARG A 19 -7.70 7.27 -4.76
N GLN A 20 -6.87 7.23 -3.71
CA GLN A 20 -5.47 6.84 -3.82
C GLN A 20 -5.34 5.38 -4.27
N ASN A 21 -6.15 4.48 -3.72
CA ASN A 21 -6.14 3.08 -4.12
C ASN A 21 -6.50 2.90 -5.60
N LYS A 22 -7.51 3.63 -6.07
CA LYS A 22 -7.87 3.63 -7.50
C LYS A 22 -6.72 4.12 -8.40
N LEU A 23 -6.08 5.23 -8.04
CA LEU A 23 -4.92 5.74 -8.78
C LEU A 23 -3.74 4.74 -8.77
N PHE A 24 -3.53 4.05 -7.64
CA PHE A 24 -2.53 3.01 -7.52
C PHE A 24 -2.83 1.82 -8.45
N GLU A 25 -4.06 1.31 -8.48
CA GLU A 25 -4.45 0.22 -9.39
C GLU A 25 -4.32 0.63 -10.87
N GLU A 26 -4.75 1.85 -11.23
CA GLU A 26 -4.57 2.40 -12.58
C GLU A 26 -3.08 2.52 -12.95
N ALA A 27 -2.24 2.94 -11.99
CA ALA A 27 -0.79 3.04 -12.19
C ALA A 27 -0.14 1.66 -12.32
N LEU A 28 -0.56 0.65 -11.56
CA LEU A 28 -0.08 -0.73 -11.71
C LEU A 28 -0.47 -1.34 -13.05
N ALA A 29 -1.63 -1.00 -13.59
CA ALA A 29 -2.07 -1.43 -14.92
C ALA A 29 -1.26 -0.76 -16.05
N ARG A 30 -0.75 0.45 -15.81
CA ARG A 30 0.08 1.20 -16.77
C ARG A 30 1.56 0.83 -16.71
N TYR A 31 2.08 0.59 -15.50
CA TYR A 31 3.48 0.27 -15.24
C TYR A 31 3.60 -1.19 -14.82
N ASP A 32 3.99 -2.04 -15.76
CA ASP A 32 4.21 -3.46 -15.57
C ASP A 32 5.51 -3.76 -14.79
N GLU A 33 5.80 -5.05 -14.58
CA GLU A 33 7.02 -5.49 -13.87
C GLU A 33 8.32 -5.21 -14.64
N ALA A 34 8.25 -5.06 -15.97
CA ALA A 34 9.40 -4.74 -16.80
C ALA A 34 9.73 -3.23 -16.79
N THR A 35 8.81 -2.39 -16.28
CA THR A 35 8.99 -0.95 -16.23
C THR A 35 10.13 -0.56 -15.28
N PRO A 36 11.20 0.09 -15.76
CA PRO A 36 12.22 0.63 -14.88
C PRO A 36 11.60 1.73 -14.00
N ASP A 37 12.04 1.76 -12.74
CA ASP A 37 11.57 2.70 -11.72
C ASP A 37 10.05 2.67 -11.51
N ARG A 38 9.42 1.49 -11.74
CA ARG A 38 7.98 1.26 -11.57
C ARG A 38 7.41 1.93 -10.33
N TRP A 39 8.04 1.70 -9.17
CA TRP A 39 7.56 2.21 -7.90
C TRP A 39 7.64 3.73 -7.75
N GLN A 40 8.63 4.38 -8.38
CA GLN A 40 8.70 5.83 -8.44
C GLN A 40 7.55 6.39 -9.28
N LYS A 41 7.32 5.82 -10.47
CA LYS A 41 6.23 6.24 -11.35
C LYS A 41 4.84 6.03 -10.74
N VAL A 42 4.65 4.93 -10.00
CA VAL A 42 3.40 4.67 -9.26
C VAL A 42 3.23 5.67 -8.12
N ALA A 43 4.29 5.96 -7.35
CA ALA A 43 4.25 6.97 -6.29
C ALA A 43 3.90 8.37 -6.85
N GLU A 44 4.51 8.77 -7.96
CA GLU A 44 4.20 10.02 -8.66
C GLU A 44 2.75 10.07 -9.16
N ALA A 45 2.23 8.96 -9.69
CA ALA A 45 0.83 8.89 -10.15
C ALA A 45 -0.19 9.00 -9.00
N VAL A 46 0.17 8.52 -7.80
CA VAL A 46 -0.66 8.64 -6.59
C VAL A 46 -0.51 10.02 -5.93
N GLY A 47 0.65 10.67 -6.07
CA GLY A 47 0.92 12.06 -5.69
C GLY A 47 1.26 12.28 -4.21
N ASP A 48 0.68 11.49 -3.29
CA ASP A 48 0.80 11.66 -1.83
C ASP A 48 1.31 10.40 -1.10
N LYS A 49 2.11 9.58 -1.80
CA LYS A 49 2.68 8.36 -1.24
C LYS A 49 4.15 8.23 -1.63
N SER A 50 4.99 7.83 -0.69
CA SER A 50 6.39 7.51 -0.97
C SER A 50 6.51 6.17 -1.71
N THR A 51 7.65 5.93 -2.35
CA THR A 51 7.87 4.66 -3.05
C THR A 51 7.83 3.45 -2.10
N GLU A 52 8.23 3.65 -0.85
CA GLU A 52 8.20 2.65 0.22
C GLU A 52 6.76 2.37 0.67
N GLU A 53 5.91 3.40 0.76
CA GLU A 53 4.48 3.22 1.06
C GLU A 53 3.76 2.46 -0.06
N VAL A 54 4.07 2.79 -1.32
CA VAL A 54 3.54 2.09 -2.49
C VAL A 54 3.96 0.62 -2.51
N LYS A 55 5.25 0.33 -2.27
CA LYS A 55 5.76 -1.05 -2.21
C LYS A 55 5.08 -1.85 -1.11
N ARG A 56 4.97 -1.30 0.11
CA ARG A 56 4.27 -1.96 1.22
C ARG A 56 2.81 -2.23 0.89
N HIS A 57 2.11 -1.28 0.25
CA HIS A 57 0.72 -1.46 -0.16
C HIS A 57 0.57 -2.57 -1.20
N TYR A 58 1.51 -2.66 -2.15
CA TYR A 58 1.55 -3.76 -3.12
C TYR A 58 1.77 -5.12 -2.46
N GLU A 59 2.69 -5.22 -1.50
CA GLU A 59 2.93 -6.48 -0.77
C GLU A 59 1.68 -6.95 -0.02
N LEU A 60 0.92 -6.03 0.58
CA LEU A 60 -0.37 -6.33 1.22
C LEU A 60 -1.39 -6.83 0.20
N LEU A 61 -1.50 -6.16 -0.96
CA LEU A 61 -2.39 -6.59 -2.04
C LEU A 61 -2.07 -8.03 -2.50
N ILE A 62 -0.79 -8.35 -2.71
CA ILE A 62 -0.37 -9.71 -3.08
C ILE A 62 -0.70 -10.72 -1.98
N LYS A 63 -0.48 -10.35 -0.72
CA LYS A 63 -0.83 -11.21 0.43
C LYS A 63 -2.34 -11.48 0.49
N ASP A 64 -3.17 -10.49 0.20
CA ASP A 64 -4.62 -10.64 0.19
C ASP A 64 -5.09 -11.50 -0.99
N ILE A 65 -4.53 -11.30 -2.19
CA ILE A 65 -4.77 -12.17 -3.36
C ILE A 65 -4.39 -13.62 -3.03
N ASN A 66 -3.19 -13.85 -2.49
CA ASN A 66 -2.75 -15.18 -2.10
C ASN A 66 -3.66 -15.83 -1.04
N ARG A 67 -4.25 -15.04 -0.13
CA ARG A 67 -5.22 -15.54 0.85
C ARG A 67 -6.53 -15.98 0.19
N ILE A 68 -7.01 -15.20 -0.78
CA ILE A 68 -8.21 -15.53 -1.55
C ILE A 68 -7.98 -16.80 -2.40
N GLU A 69 -6.85 -16.88 -3.11
CA GLU A 69 -6.51 -18.00 -3.99
C GLU A 69 -6.22 -19.30 -3.23
N SER A 70 -5.66 -19.21 -2.02
CA SER A 70 -5.43 -20.37 -1.15
C SER A 70 -6.72 -20.92 -0.51
N GLY A 71 -7.90 -20.41 -0.86
CA GLY A 71 -9.19 -20.85 -0.32
C GLY A 71 -9.38 -20.53 1.16
N ARG A 72 -8.54 -19.68 1.75
CA ARG A 72 -8.71 -19.17 3.12
C ARG A 72 -9.67 -17.98 3.11
N VAL A 73 -10.93 -18.28 2.82
CA VAL A 73 -12.04 -17.44 3.26
C VAL A 73 -12.19 -17.70 4.77
N PRO A 74 -12.09 -16.70 5.66
CA PRO A 74 -12.49 -16.90 7.05
C PRO A 74 -13.97 -17.26 7.19
#